data_AF-A0AAI9I380-F1
#
_entry.id   AF-A0AAI9I380-F1
#
_cell.length_a   1.000
_cell.length_b   1.000
_cell.length_c   1.000
_cell.angle_alpha   90.00
_cell.angle_beta   90.00
_cell.angle_gamma   90.00
#
_symmetry.space_group_name_H-M   'P 1'
#
loop_
_entity.id
_entity.type
_entity.pdbx_description
1 polymer ?
#
loop_
_entity_poly.entity_id
_entity_poly.type
_entity_poly.pdbx_seq_one_letter_code
_entity_poly.pdbx_strand_id
1 'polypeptide(L)'
;MSQNEQTENIQYCFAEFDGNKCAVWKDLRLKHQSENAKAHCYLPSTKVVPVIFLPGIMGSNLRSKKDKKSIWRIRTSKLGMAVDALGWLFTSGNKRKKLLDPETTETDPTQDVDKNDNESTYFANSRQKRGWGSVLQFSYADPLDKLQKELLVWEQYYNKAKSQGCATADEAEEYFSQES
;
A
#
# COMPACT_ATOMS: atom_id res chain seq x y z
N MET A 1 -18.48 11.00 43.46
CA MET A 1 -18.33 11.57 42.11
C MET A 1 -18.24 10.39 41.17
N SER A 2 -19.31 10.11 40.45
CA SER A 2 -19.43 8.90 39.62
C SER A 2 -18.63 9.08 38.34
N GLN A 3 -18.00 8.02 37.85
CA GLN A 3 -17.20 8.01 36.62
C GLN A 3 -18.00 8.41 35.36
N ASN A 4 -19.34 8.53 35.45
CA ASN A 4 -20.23 8.85 34.34
C ASN A 4 -20.32 10.35 34.01
N GLU A 5 -20.02 11.27 34.95
CA GLU A 5 -20.08 12.72 34.67
C GLU A 5 -18.88 13.24 33.86
N GLN A 6 -17.79 12.47 33.76
CA GLN A 6 -16.56 12.91 33.08
C GLN A 6 -16.56 12.65 31.57
N THR A 7 -17.40 11.73 31.07
CA THR A 7 -17.50 11.39 29.65
C THR A 7 -18.38 12.35 28.85
N GLU A 8 -19.34 13.04 29.48
CA GLU A 8 -20.29 13.95 28.79
C GLU A 8 -19.64 15.23 28.23
N ASN A 9 -18.45 15.58 28.72
CA ASN A 9 -17.71 16.78 28.30
C ASN A 9 -16.45 16.50 27.50
N ILE A 10 -16.27 15.27 27.03
CA ILE A 10 -15.15 14.89 26.17
C ILE A 10 -15.63 14.79 24.73
N GLN A 11 -15.01 15.58 23.86
CA GLN A 11 -15.19 15.46 22.42
C GLN A 11 -14.03 14.69 21.79
N TYR A 12 -14.34 13.76 20.90
CA TYR A 12 -13.36 13.04 20.08
C TYR A 12 -13.36 13.60 18.66
N CYS A 13 -12.21 14.06 18.20
CA CYS A 13 -12.05 14.67 16.88
C CYS A 13 -10.98 13.91 16.11
N PHE A 14 -11.32 13.45 14.90
CA PHE A 14 -10.37 12.76 14.02
C PHE A 14 -9.93 13.73 12.92
N ALA A 15 -8.62 13.87 12.73
CA ALA A 15 -8.08 14.71 11.67
C ALA A 15 -8.54 14.23 10.29
N GLU A 16 -8.80 15.19 9.41
CA GLU A 16 -8.93 15.03 7.97
C GLU A 16 -7.77 15.72 7.28
N PHE A 17 -7.38 15.25 6.10
CA PHE A 17 -6.36 15.93 5.29
C PHE A 17 -7.05 16.79 4.23
N ASP A 18 -6.68 18.07 4.18
CA ASP A 18 -7.11 18.96 3.11
C ASP A 18 -6.36 18.67 1.79
N GLY A 19 -6.67 19.42 0.73
CA GLY A 19 -6.00 19.28 -0.57
C GLY A 19 -4.50 19.56 -0.55
N ASN A 20 -4.01 20.26 0.48
CA ASN A 20 -2.59 20.55 0.71
C ASN A 20 -1.92 19.50 1.61
N LYS A 21 -2.65 18.44 2.00
CA LYS A 21 -2.20 17.40 2.95
C LYS A 21 -1.92 17.95 4.35
N CYS A 22 -2.56 19.06 4.72
CA CYS A 22 -2.55 19.57 6.08
C CYS A 22 -3.68 18.91 6.89
N ALA A 23 -3.37 18.54 8.14
CA ALA A 23 -4.38 17.99 9.05
C ALA A 23 -5.31 19.09 9.55
N VAL A 24 -6.62 18.86 9.44
CA VAL A 24 -7.68 19.75 9.89
C VAL A 24 -8.70 18.98 10.73
N TRP A 25 -9.17 19.58 11.83
CA TRP A 25 -10.25 19.04 12.66
C TRP A 25 -11.49 19.89 12.45
N LYS A 26 -12.42 19.41 11.63
CA LYS A 26 -13.62 20.17 11.24
C LYS A 26 -14.72 20.14 12.29
N ASP A 27 -14.76 19.08 13.10
CA ASP A 27 -15.89 18.85 14.02
C ASP A 27 -15.73 19.52 15.38
N LEU A 28 -14.64 20.23 15.65
CA LEU A 28 -14.34 20.79 16.97
C LEU A 28 -15.41 21.82 17.41
N ARG A 29 -16.10 21.57 18.53
CA ARG A 29 -17.13 22.46 19.08
C ARG A 29 -16.60 23.16 20.32
N LEU A 30 -16.67 24.49 20.30
CA LEU A 30 -16.37 25.30 21.48
C LEU A 30 -17.55 25.24 22.45
N LYS A 31 -17.25 25.08 23.74
CA LYS A 31 -18.23 25.15 24.83
C LYS A 31 -17.88 26.29 25.80
N HIS A 32 -18.82 26.66 26.65
CA HIS A 32 -18.55 27.68 27.67
C HIS A 32 -17.51 27.16 28.68
N GLN A 33 -16.65 28.05 29.21
CA GLN A 33 -15.55 27.67 30.09
C GLN A 33 -16.01 26.92 31.35
N SER A 34 -17.22 27.22 31.86
CA SER A 34 -17.80 26.55 33.02
C SER A 34 -18.07 25.05 32.81
N GLU A 35 -18.16 24.60 31.56
CA GLU A 35 -18.42 23.19 31.22
C GLU A 35 -17.15 22.33 31.29
N ASN A 36 -15.96 22.92 31.46
CA ASN A 36 -14.68 22.18 31.51
C ASN A 36 -14.52 21.16 30.37
N ALA A 37 -14.98 21.53 29.17
CA ALA A 37 -14.94 20.65 28.01
C ALA A 37 -13.50 20.30 27.62
N LYS A 38 -13.28 19.02 27.27
CA LYS A 38 -12.01 18.51 26.76
C LYS A 38 -12.19 17.99 25.34
N ALA A 39 -11.16 18.14 24.51
CA ALA A 39 -11.15 17.58 23.17
C ALA A 39 -9.93 16.68 22.98
N HIS A 40 -10.16 15.44 22.58
CA HIS A 40 -9.14 14.50 22.15
C HIS A 40 -9.04 14.57 20.63
N CYS A 41 -7.95 15.15 20.14
CA CYS A 41 -7.70 15.34 18.72
C CYS A 41 -6.73 14.26 18.22
N TYR A 42 -7.25 13.28 17.50
CA TYR A 42 -6.45 12.21 16.92
C TYR A 42 -5.83 12.68 15.61
N LEU A 43 -4.51 12.48 15.49
CA LEU A 43 -3.71 12.77 14.30
C LEU A 43 -2.98 11.48 13.90
N PRO A 44 -3.27 10.92 12.71
CA PRO A 44 -2.46 9.83 12.20
C PRO A 44 -1.05 10.31 11.85
N SER A 45 -0.08 9.39 11.78
CA SER A 45 1.30 9.74 11.45
C SER A 45 1.37 10.46 10.10
N THR A 46 1.94 11.66 10.09
CA THR A 46 2.20 12.44 8.88
C THR A 46 3.59 12.16 8.29
N LYS A 47 4.41 11.34 8.98
CA LYS A 47 5.75 10.98 8.52
C LYS A 47 5.67 9.88 7.47
N VAL A 48 6.31 10.12 6.34
CA VAL A 48 6.42 9.14 5.25
C VAL A 48 7.70 8.32 5.43
N VAL A 49 7.56 7.00 5.46
CA VAL A 49 8.69 6.05 5.42
C VAL A 49 8.64 5.31 4.08
N PRO A 50 9.55 5.58 3.14
CA PRO A 50 9.57 4.87 1.87
C PRO A 50 10.10 3.44 2.06
N VAL A 51 9.32 2.46 1.61
CA VAL A 51 9.75 1.05 1.54
C VAL A 51 10.14 0.74 0.11
N ILE A 52 11.42 0.41 -0.11
CA ILE A 52 11.95 0.07 -1.43
C ILE A 52 12.05 -1.45 -1.54
N PHE A 53 11.25 -2.02 -2.44
CA PHE A 53 11.28 -3.45 -2.72
C PHE A 53 12.24 -3.76 -3.86
N LEU A 54 13.22 -4.63 -3.61
CA LEU A 54 14.18 -5.09 -4.62
C LEU A 54 13.86 -6.56 -4.97
N PRO A 55 13.45 -6.85 -6.22
CA PRO A 55 13.22 -8.22 -6.65
C PRO A 55 14.54 -9.00 -6.75
N GLY A 56 14.44 -10.32 -6.66
CA GLY A 56 15.58 -11.24 -6.68
C GLY A 56 15.97 -11.72 -8.08
N ILE A 57 16.58 -12.91 -8.12
CA ILE A 57 17.06 -13.56 -9.35
C ILE A 57 15.90 -13.70 -10.36
N MET A 58 16.10 -13.13 -11.57
CA MET A 58 15.10 -13.13 -12.64
C MET A 58 13.73 -12.55 -12.22
N GLY A 59 13.72 -11.69 -11.20
CA GLY A 59 12.51 -11.20 -10.57
C GLY A 59 11.91 -9.93 -11.18
N SER A 60 12.58 -9.32 -12.16
CA SER A 60 12.09 -8.16 -12.90
C SER A 60 11.72 -8.54 -14.31
N ASN A 61 10.64 -7.96 -14.83
CA ASN A 61 10.28 -8.10 -16.24
C ASN A 61 11.32 -7.39 -17.11
N LEU A 62 11.65 -7.97 -18.27
CA LEU A 62 12.60 -7.41 -19.22
C LEU A 62 11.98 -7.24 -20.60
N ARG A 63 12.34 -6.14 -21.27
CA ARG A 63 12.01 -5.87 -22.67
C ARG A 63 13.25 -5.42 -23.43
N SER A 64 13.16 -5.50 -24.75
CA SER A 64 14.17 -4.98 -25.67
C SER A 64 14.27 -3.46 -25.56
N LYS A 65 15.49 -2.92 -25.44
CA LYS A 65 15.73 -1.47 -25.49
C LYS A 65 15.31 -0.88 -26.84
N LYS A 66 15.47 -1.64 -27.92
CA LYS A 66 15.31 -1.18 -29.31
C LYS A 66 13.84 -1.05 -29.74
N ASP A 67 13.07 -2.12 -29.56
CA ASP A 67 11.69 -2.21 -30.07
C ASP A 67 10.65 -2.37 -28.95
N LYS A 68 11.08 -2.29 -27.69
CA LYS A 68 10.24 -2.36 -26.48
C LYS A 68 9.41 -3.64 -26.37
N LYS A 69 9.73 -4.68 -27.15
CA LYS A 69 9.06 -5.99 -27.05
C LYS A 69 9.45 -6.68 -25.76
N SER A 70 8.44 -7.20 -25.06
CA SER A 70 8.62 -8.05 -23.88
C SER A 70 9.48 -9.26 -24.24
N ILE A 71 10.52 -9.50 -23.43
CA ILE A 71 11.45 -10.62 -23.57
C ILE A 71 11.21 -11.59 -22.42
N TRP A 72 11.37 -11.12 -21.19
CA TRP A 72 11.17 -11.91 -19.97
C TRP A 72 9.97 -11.35 -19.21
N ARG A 73 8.87 -12.09 -19.24
CA ARG A 73 7.64 -11.83 -18.50
C ARG A 73 6.91 -13.15 -18.36
N ILE A 74 6.27 -13.37 -17.23
CA ILE A 74 5.37 -14.50 -17.02
C ILE A 74 4.00 -13.93 -16.67
N ARG A 75 3.01 -14.20 -17.53
CA ARG A 75 1.62 -13.81 -17.29
C ARG A 75 1.04 -14.62 -16.14
N THR A 76 0.18 -13.99 -15.35
CA THR A 76 -0.43 -14.60 -14.15
C THR A 76 -1.58 -15.54 -14.45
N SER A 77 -2.23 -15.43 -15.61
CA SER A 77 -3.27 -16.39 -15.98
C SER A 77 -2.66 -17.79 -16.13
N LYS A 78 -3.33 -18.84 -15.62
CA LYS A 78 -2.82 -20.22 -15.67
C LYS A 78 -2.38 -20.64 -17.08
N LEU A 79 -3.18 -20.25 -18.08
CA LEU A 79 -2.87 -20.51 -19.49
C LEU A 79 -1.69 -19.66 -19.99
N GLY A 80 -1.64 -18.36 -19.63
CA GLY A 80 -0.55 -17.47 -20.00
C GLY A 80 0.79 -17.92 -19.42
N MET A 81 0.80 -18.27 -18.13
CA MET A 81 1.95 -18.83 -17.43
C MET A 81 2.46 -20.10 -18.11
N ALA A 82 1.56 -21.03 -18.43
CA ALA A 82 1.93 -22.28 -19.11
C ALA A 82 2.54 -22.02 -20.49
N VAL A 83 1.95 -21.11 -21.28
CA VAL A 83 2.46 -20.72 -22.60
C VAL A 83 3.83 -20.06 -22.48
N ASP A 84 4.02 -19.15 -21.52
CA ASP A 84 5.28 -18.43 -21.32
C ASP A 84 6.38 -19.40 -20.86
N ALA A 85 6.07 -20.28 -19.90
CA ALA A 85 7.00 -21.30 -19.41
C ALA A 85 7.40 -22.31 -20.51
N LEU A 86 6.44 -22.80 -21.30
CA LEU A 86 6.71 -23.69 -22.43
C LEU A 86 7.53 -22.97 -23.51
N GLY A 87 7.20 -21.72 -23.84
CA GLY A 87 7.95 -20.91 -24.79
C GLY A 87 9.42 -20.78 -24.40
N TRP A 88 9.70 -20.54 -23.11
CA TRP A 88 11.06 -20.52 -22.60
C TRP A 88 11.70 -21.91 -22.62
N LEU A 89 10.99 -22.97 -22.22
CA LEU A 89 11.50 -24.36 -22.25
C LEU A 89 12.03 -24.75 -23.63
N PHE A 90 11.29 -24.43 -24.71
CA PHE A 90 11.70 -24.71 -26.09
C PHE A 90 12.66 -23.67 -26.69
N THR A 91 12.96 -22.57 -25.99
CA THR A 91 13.94 -21.59 -26.45
C THR A 91 15.36 -22.11 -26.19
N SER A 92 16.12 -22.32 -27.26
CA SER A 92 17.51 -22.82 -27.20
C SER A 92 18.45 -21.86 -26.45
N GLY A 93 19.53 -22.39 -25.87
CA GLY A 93 20.51 -21.60 -25.10
C GLY A 93 21.11 -20.42 -25.90
N ASN A 94 21.44 -20.63 -27.17
CA ASN A 94 21.93 -19.57 -28.06
C ASN A 94 20.91 -18.45 -28.25
N LYS A 95 19.62 -18.79 -28.34
CA LYS A 95 18.55 -17.80 -28.46
C LYS A 95 18.32 -17.07 -27.14
N ARG A 96 18.34 -17.77 -26.00
CA ARG A 96 18.24 -17.15 -24.66
C ARG A 96 19.38 -16.15 -24.42
N LYS A 97 20.63 -16.52 -24.76
CA LYS A 97 21.81 -15.65 -24.63
C LYS A 97 21.66 -14.34 -25.41
N LYS A 98 21.13 -14.42 -26.64
CA LYS A 98 20.88 -13.23 -27.48
C LYS A 98 19.72 -12.36 -26.97
N LEU A 99 18.67 -12.99 -26.44
CA LEU A 99 17.49 -12.29 -25.92
C LEU A 99 17.76 -11.63 -24.58
N LEU A 100 18.52 -12.25 -23.69
CA LEU A 100 18.80 -11.78 -22.33
C LEU A 100 20.16 -11.06 -22.23
N ASP A 101 20.56 -10.38 -23.30
CA ASP A 101 21.80 -9.59 -23.32
C ASP A 101 21.60 -8.30 -22.50
N PRO A 102 22.39 -8.07 -21.43
CA PRO A 102 22.25 -6.89 -20.56
C PRO A 102 22.43 -5.56 -21.31
N GLU A 103 23.20 -5.53 -22.39
CA GLU A 103 23.41 -4.32 -23.18
C GLU A 103 22.17 -3.95 -24.00
N THR A 104 21.34 -4.94 -24.34
CA THR A 104 20.17 -4.75 -25.20
C THR A 104 18.83 -4.83 -24.48
N THR A 105 18.83 -5.16 -23.19
CA THR A 105 17.61 -5.33 -22.37
C THR A 105 17.46 -4.27 -21.28
N GLU A 106 16.22 -3.88 -21.00
CA GLU A 106 15.87 -2.97 -19.92
C GLU A 106 14.69 -3.52 -19.14
N THR A 107 14.51 -3.02 -17.91
CA THR A 107 13.32 -3.32 -17.11
C THR A 107 12.06 -2.91 -17.87
N ASP A 108 11.06 -3.78 -17.83
CA ASP A 108 9.77 -3.55 -18.47
C ASP A 108 8.69 -3.21 -17.43
N PRO A 109 8.32 -1.93 -17.28
CA PRO A 109 7.33 -1.50 -16.30
C PRO A 109 5.88 -1.62 -16.78
N THR A 110 5.63 -2.23 -17.95
CA THR A 110 4.33 -2.16 -18.64
C THR A 110 3.38 -3.30 -18.32
N GLN A 111 3.76 -4.22 -17.42
CA GLN A 111 2.83 -5.25 -16.98
C GLN A 111 1.71 -4.59 -16.17
N ASP A 112 0.47 -4.92 -16.52
CA ASP A 112 -0.69 -4.47 -15.77
C ASP A 112 -0.64 -5.02 -14.35
N VAL A 113 -0.99 -4.17 -13.40
CA VAL A 113 -0.97 -4.50 -11.98
C VAL A 113 -2.40 -4.69 -11.47
N ASP A 114 -2.64 -5.78 -10.77
CA ASP A 114 -3.93 -6.02 -10.13
C ASP A 114 -4.20 -5.01 -9.01
N LYS A 115 -5.45 -4.59 -8.87
CA LYS A 115 -5.92 -3.59 -7.88
C LYS A 115 -5.12 -2.28 -7.97
N ASN A 116 -4.89 -1.81 -9.20
CA ASN A 116 -4.04 -0.65 -9.48
C ASN A 116 -4.58 0.67 -8.90
N ASP A 117 -5.86 0.71 -8.54
CA ASP A 117 -6.50 1.89 -7.98
C ASP A 117 -5.86 2.30 -6.66
N ASN A 118 -6.13 3.54 -6.25
CA ASN A 118 -5.60 4.05 -4.99
C ASN A 118 -6.34 3.41 -3.80
N GLU A 119 -5.79 2.34 -3.25
CA GLU A 119 -6.36 1.58 -2.13
C GLU A 119 -6.27 2.30 -0.77
N SER A 120 -5.59 3.44 -0.68
CA SER A 120 -5.39 4.16 0.59
C SER A 120 -5.21 5.66 0.38
N THR A 121 -5.72 6.48 1.29
CA THR A 121 -5.47 7.93 1.23
C THR A 121 -3.99 8.29 1.43
N TYR A 122 -3.19 7.36 1.97
CA TYR A 122 -1.77 7.55 2.27
C TYR A 122 -0.83 7.08 1.14
N PHE A 123 -1.31 6.23 0.22
CA PHE A 123 -0.57 5.88 -1.00
C PHE A 123 -1.00 6.76 -2.17
N ALA A 124 -0.50 7.99 -2.23
CA ALA A 124 -0.92 9.00 -3.22
C ALA A 124 -0.79 8.61 -4.72
N ASN A 125 -0.21 7.44 -5.03
CA ASN A 125 0.03 6.95 -6.39
C ASN A 125 -0.45 5.51 -6.56
N SER A 126 -0.99 5.20 -7.75
CA SER A 126 -1.35 3.84 -8.16
C SER A 126 -0.19 2.85 -8.01
N ARG A 127 -0.51 1.57 -7.89
CA ARG A 127 0.50 0.50 -7.81
C ARG A 127 1.45 0.53 -9.02
N GLN A 128 0.92 0.85 -10.22
CA GLN A 128 1.70 1.03 -11.44
C GLN A 128 2.73 2.14 -11.31
N LYS A 129 2.33 3.31 -10.79
CA LYS A 129 3.23 4.46 -10.58
C LYS A 129 4.29 4.17 -9.53
N ARG A 130 4.03 3.24 -8.60
CA ARG A 130 5.01 2.72 -7.63
C ARG A 130 5.88 1.58 -8.19
N GLY A 131 5.78 1.27 -9.48
CA GLY A 131 6.67 0.34 -10.17
C GLY A 131 6.30 -1.13 -10.03
N TRP A 132 5.11 -1.48 -9.54
CA TRP A 132 4.70 -2.89 -9.36
C TRP A 132 4.65 -3.66 -10.69
N GLY A 133 4.42 -2.98 -11.82
CA GLY A 133 4.46 -3.60 -13.15
C GLY A 133 5.87 -3.97 -13.63
N SER A 134 6.92 -3.59 -12.89
CA SER A 134 8.31 -3.92 -13.22
C SER A 134 8.77 -5.26 -12.67
N VAL A 135 8.09 -5.77 -11.64
CA VAL A 135 8.43 -7.05 -11.01
C VAL A 135 7.62 -8.19 -11.63
N LEU A 136 8.14 -9.40 -11.51
CA LEU A 136 7.49 -10.61 -11.97
C LEU A 136 6.24 -10.87 -11.11
N GLN A 137 5.07 -10.55 -11.64
CA GLN A 137 3.80 -10.59 -10.91
C GLN A 137 3.52 -11.95 -10.26
N PHE A 138 3.84 -13.06 -10.94
CA PHE A 138 3.69 -14.42 -10.41
C PHE A 138 4.42 -14.64 -9.07
N SER A 139 5.58 -14.02 -8.87
CA SER A 139 6.37 -14.19 -7.65
C SER A 139 6.13 -13.10 -6.61
N TYR A 140 5.79 -11.89 -7.04
CA TYR A 140 5.84 -10.71 -6.18
C TYR A 140 4.51 -9.99 -5.97
N ALA A 141 3.46 -10.31 -6.72
CA ALA A 141 2.16 -9.65 -6.52
C ALA A 141 1.60 -9.90 -5.12
N ASP A 142 1.52 -11.16 -4.68
CA ASP A 142 0.95 -11.51 -3.37
C ASP A 142 1.81 -11.01 -2.20
N PRO A 143 3.15 -11.18 -2.20
CA PRO A 143 3.99 -10.61 -1.14
C PRO A 143 3.92 -9.09 -1.05
N LEU A 144 3.87 -8.37 -2.18
CA LEU A 144 3.73 -6.91 -2.19
C LEU A 144 2.34 -6.47 -1.70
N ASP A 145 1.28 -7.17 -2.09
CA ASP A 145 -0.09 -6.94 -1.61
C ASP A 145 -0.17 -7.13 -0.09
N LYS A 146 0.43 -8.22 0.42
CA LYS A 146 0.52 -8.47 1.86
C LYS A 146 1.32 -7.38 2.57
N LEU A 147 2.55 -7.09 2.11
CA LEU A 147 3.39 -6.05 2.70
C LEU A 147 2.67 -4.70 2.81
N GLN A 148 1.96 -4.30 1.75
CA GLN A 148 1.19 -3.06 1.78
C GLN A 148 0.06 -3.10 2.82
N LYS A 149 -0.65 -4.22 2.94
CA LYS A 149 -1.72 -4.38 3.94
C LYS A 149 -1.18 -4.29 5.36
N GLU A 150 -0.06 -4.96 5.65
CA GLU A 150 0.59 -4.89 6.96
C GLU A 150 0.99 -3.45 7.31
N LEU A 151 1.50 -2.69 6.33
CA LEU A 151 1.86 -1.28 6.52
C LEU A 151 0.64 -0.35 6.69
N LEU A 152 -0.57 -0.83 6.38
CA LEU A 152 -1.83 -0.08 6.46
C LEU A 152 -2.74 -0.52 7.61
N VAL A 153 -2.32 -1.47 8.45
CA VAL A 153 -3.12 -1.95 9.59
C VAL A 153 -3.57 -0.80 10.52
N TRP A 154 -2.71 0.21 10.68
CA TRP A 154 -3.04 1.40 11.46
C TRP A 154 -4.13 2.27 10.82
N GLU A 155 -4.23 2.32 9.48
CA GLU A 155 -5.29 3.07 8.78
C GLU A 155 -6.63 2.38 9.00
N GLN A 156 -6.64 1.05 9.00
CA GLN A 156 -7.83 0.24 9.31
C GLN A 156 -8.30 0.50 10.74
N TYR A 157 -7.39 0.48 11.72
CA TYR A 157 -7.69 0.86 13.11
C TYR A 157 -8.24 2.29 13.20
N TYR A 158 -7.56 3.25 12.57
CA TYR A 158 -7.95 4.66 12.62
C TYR A 158 -9.36 4.89 12.07
N ASN A 159 -9.70 4.23 10.96
CA ASN A 159 -11.04 4.29 10.37
C ASN A 159 -12.11 3.61 11.23
N LYS A 160 -11.76 2.50 11.90
CA LYS A 160 -12.62 1.84 12.88
C LYS A 160 -12.89 2.74 14.09
N ALA A 161 -11.85 3.33 14.67
CA ALA A 161 -11.98 4.26 15.78
C ALA A 161 -12.79 5.51 15.40
N LYS A 162 -12.57 6.05 14.18
CA LYS A 162 -13.35 7.18 13.65
C LYS A 162 -14.84 6.84 13.54
N SER A 163 -15.20 5.62 13.11
CA SER A 163 -16.60 5.22 13.00
C SER A 163 -17.27 4.95 14.36
N GLN A 164 -16.50 4.50 15.35
CA GLN A 164 -16.95 4.30 16.73
C GLN A 164 -17.04 5.61 17.52
N GLY A 165 -16.35 6.67 17.08
CA GLY A 165 -16.36 7.98 17.72
C GLY A 165 -15.48 8.06 18.97
N CYS A 166 -14.65 7.05 19.25
CA CYS A 166 -13.64 7.06 20.29
C CYS A 166 -12.44 6.19 19.89
N ALA A 167 -11.27 6.47 20.46
CA ALA A 167 -10.08 5.64 20.32
C ALA A 167 -9.38 5.58 21.67
N THR A 168 -9.34 4.41 22.32
CA THR A 168 -8.58 4.24 23.56
C THR A 168 -7.25 3.56 23.30
N ALA A 169 -6.26 3.81 24.17
CA ALA A 169 -4.95 3.18 24.08
C ALA A 169 -5.06 1.65 24.24
N ASP A 170 -5.91 1.19 25.15
CA ASP A 170 -6.13 -0.24 25.42
C ASP A 170 -6.74 -0.94 24.19
N GLU A 171 -7.75 -0.32 23.54
CA GLU A 171 -8.32 -0.86 22.30
C GLU A 171 -7.31 -0.87 21.14
N ALA A 172 -6.42 0.12 21.09
CA ALA A 172 -5.36 0.14 20.08
C ALA A 172 -4.38 -1.02 20.32
N GLU A 173 -3.92 -1.20 21.56
CA GLU A 173 -3.01 -2.27 21.95
C GLU A 173 -3.60 -3.65 21.70
N GLU A 174 -4.88 -3.86 22.05
CA GLU A 174 -5.59 -5.09 21.75
C GLU A 174 -5.69 -5.35 20.24
N TYR A 175 -6.06 -4.31 19.46
CA TYR A 175 -6.19 -4.44 18.01
C TYR A 175 -4.86 -4.82 17.35
N PHE A 176 -3.77 -4.11 17.70
CA PHE A 176 -2.47 -4.39 17.11
C PHE A 176 -1.85 -5.70 17.60
N SER A 177 -2.25 -6.22 18.77
CA SER A 177 -1.82 -7.54 19.26
C SER A 177 -2.54 -8.72 18.58
N GLN A 178 -3.74 -8.50 18.04
CA GLN A 178 -4.51 -9.53 17.32
C GLN A 178 -4.12 -9.63 15.84
N GLU A 179 -3.67 -8.52 15.26
CA GLU A 179 -3.28 -8.42 13.84
C GLU A 179 -1.77 -8.66 13.59
N SER A 180 -0.96 -8.84 14.64
CA SER A 180 0.48 -9.16 14.56
C SER A 180 0.77 -10.66 14.56
#